data_AF-A0AAN0N6S3-F1
#
_entry.id   AF-A0AAN0N6S3-F1
#
_cell.length_a   1.000
_cell.length_b   1.000
_cell.length_c   1.000
_cell.angle_alpha   90.00
_cell.angle_beta   90.00
_cell.angle_gamma   90.00
#
_symmetry.space_group_name_H-M   'P 1'
#
loop_
_entity.id
_entity.type
_entity.pdbx_description
1 polymer ?
#
loop_
_entity_poly.entity_id
_entity_poly.type
_entity_poly.pdbx_seq_one_letter_code
_entity_poly.pdbx_strand_id
1 'polypeptide(L)'
;MTLFPLGSQEGSKAKESVWNQPEKFNRLLGQMDQDFQKLYRGSQSRDVSLAGSGLEAAQVTCKGCHRSHISIIQPVVGFIIYFKA
;
A
#
# COMPACT_ATOMS: atom_id res chain seq x y z
N MET A 1 -13.23 12.76 -8.56
CA MET A 1 -11.76 12.66 -8.77
C MET A 1 -11.37 11.20 -8.55
N THR A 2 -10.90 10.48 -9.57
CA THR A 2 -10.37 9.10 -9.40
C THR A 2 -8.86 9.19 -9.20
N LEU A 3 -8.33 8.67 -8.09
CA LEU A 3 -6.88 8.73 -7.79
C LEU A 3 -6.04 7.77 -8.67
N PHE A 4 -6.68 6.83 -9.37
CA PHE A 4 -6.04 5.83 -10.24
C PHE A 4 -6.68 5.83 -11.65
N PRO A 5 -6.64 6.94 -12.41
CA PRO A 5 -7.17 6.95 -13.76
C PRO A 5 -6.38 6.01 -14.68
N LEU A 6 -7.02 5.51 -15.75
CA LEU A 6 -6.33 4.69 -16.75
C LEU A 6 -5.14 5.47 -17.33
N GLY A 7 -4.03 4.77 -17.57
CA GLY A 7 -2.79 5.37 -18.07
C GLY A 7 -1.92 6.02 -16.98
N SER A 8 -2.42 6.26 -15.77
CA SER A 8 -1.61 6.83 -14.67
C SER A 8 -0.62 5.85 -14.05
N GLN A 9 -0.47 4.66 -14.63
CA GLN A 9 0.59 3.73 -14.30
C GLN A 9 1.96 4.27 -14.72
N GLU A 10 2.03 4.91 -15.88
CA GLU A 10 3.27 5.43 -16.45
C GLU A 10 3.90 6.47 -15.50
N GLY A 11 5.19 6.32 -15.22
CA GLY A 11 5.91 7.19 -14.28
C GLY A 11 5.55 7.00 -12.79
N SER A 12 4.64 6.09 -12.45
CA SER A 12 4.24 5.82 -11.07
C SER A 12 4.94 4.58 -10.47
N LYS A 13 4.79 4.40 -9.15
CA LYS A 13 5.18 3.14 -8.46
C LYS A 13 4.05 2.11 -8.43
N ALA A 14 2.88 2.43 -9.00
CA ALA A 14 1.76 1.50 -9.05
C ALA A 14 2.04 0.41 -10.09
N LYS A 15 1.82 -0.85 -9.70
CA LYS A 15 1.83 -1.98 -10.63
C LYS A 15 0.55 -1.98 -11.46
N GLU A 16 0.61 -2.59 -12.64
CA GLU A 16 -0.55 -2.83 -13.50
C GLU A 16 -1.69 -3.57 -12.77
N SER A 17 -1.36 -4.36 -11.75
CA SER A 17 -2.32 -5.08 -10.92
C SER A 17 -3.33 -4.17 -10.20
N VAL A 18 -3.09 -2.87 -10.06
CA VAL A 18 -4.12 -1.92 -9.60
C VAL A 18 -5.32 -1.91 -10.55
N TRP A 19 -5.08 -1.95 -11.86
CA TRP A 19 -6.11 -1.92 -12.89
C TRP A 19 -6.57 -3.33 -13.31
N ASN A 20 -5.67 -4.31 -13.37
CA ASN A 20 -6.00 -5.67 -13.81
C ASN A 20 -6.52 -6.58 -12.68
N GLN A 21 -6.41 -6.17 -11.41
CA GLN A 21 -6.99 -6.87 -10.25
C GLN A 21 -7.80 -5.91 -9.35
N PRO A 22 -8.79 -5.21 -9.90
CA PRO A 22 -9.46 -4.10 -9.21
C PRO A 22 -10.26 -4.58 -7.99
N GLU A 23 -10.81 -5.80 -8.02
CA GLU A 23 -11.55 -6.39 -6.90
C GLU A 23 -10.65 -6.57 -5.67
N LYS A 24 -9.45 -7.13 -5.86
CA LYS A 24 -8.48 -7.32 -4.77
C LYS A 24 -7.97 -5.98 -4.25
N PHE A 25 -7.69 -5.04 -5.14
CA PHE A 25 -7.26 -3.70 -4.78
C PHE A 25 -8.32 -2.98 -3.94
N ASN A 26 -9.57 -2.95 -4.41
CA ASN A 26 -10.69 -2.31 -3.72
C ASN A 26 -11.00 -2.99 -2.39
N ARG A 27 -10.90 -4.32 -2.30
CA ARG A 27 -11.04 -5.03 -1.03
C ARG A 27 -9.98 -4.62 -0.02
N LEU A 28 -8.72 -4.49 -0.44
CA LEU A 28 -7.63 -4.06 0.45
C LEU A 28 -7.78 -2.59 0.84
N LEU A 29 -8.25 -1.72 -0.05
CA LEU A 29 -8.58 -0.33 0.29
C LEU A 29 -9.71 -0.25 1.32
N GLY A 30 -10.78 -1.03 1.14
CA GLY A 30 -11.89 -1.07 2.09
C GLY A 30 -11.47 -1.62 3.46
N GLN A 31 -10.63 -2.67 3.48
CA GLN A 31 -10.08 -3.20 4.73
C GLN A 31 -9.21 -2.18 5.45
N MET A 32 -8.37 -1.45 4.71
CA MET A 32 -7.50 -0.41 5.28
C MET A 32 -8.32 0.68 5.97
N ASP A 33 -9.41 1.13 5.33
CA ASP A 33 -10.31 2.12 5.92
C ASP A 33 -10.93 1.61 7.23
N GLN A 34 -11.42 0.37 7.25
CA GLN A 34 -11.97 -0.26 8.46
C GLN A 34 -10.93 -0.37 9.59
N ASP A 35 -9.70 -0.75 9.26
CA ASP A 35 -8.61 -0.88 10.23
C ASP A 35 -8.26 0.48 10.86
N PHE A 36 -8.20 1.54 10.04
CA PHE A 36 -7.98 2.91 10.53
C PHE A 36 -9.17 3.44 11.35
N GLN A 37 -10.40 3.10 10.98
CA GLN A 37 -11.56 3.42 11.82
C GLN A 37 -11.51 2.72 13.18
N LYS A 38 -10.99 1.49 13.25
CA LYS A 38 -10.79 0.77 14.51
C LYS A 38 -9.73 1.44 15.37
N LEU A 39 -8.58 1.79 14.77
CA LEU A 39 -7.53 2.56 15.43
C LEU A 39 -8.10 3.87 15.99
N TYR A 40 -8.83 4.63 15.17
CA TYR A 40 -9.44 5.90 15.56
C TYR A 40 -10.40 5.75 16.75
N ARG A 41 -11.29 4.76 16.71
CA ARG A 41 -12.22 4.48 17.81
C ARG A 41 -11.49 4.11 19.11
N GLY A 42 -10.44 3.28 19.02
CA GLY A 42 -9.57 2.97 20.17
C GLY A 42 -8.88 4.21 20.73
N SER A 43 -8.34 5.07 19.85
CA SER A 43 -7.70 6.32 20.26
C SER A 43 -8.66 7.28 20.95
N GLN A 44 -9.88 7.45 20.44
CA GLN A 44 -10.89 8.33 21.05
C GLN A 44 -11.35 7.82 22.42
N SER A 45 -11.53 6.51 22.56
CA SER A 45 -11.98 5.87 23.80
C SER A 45 -10.88 5.64 24.83
N ARG A 46 -9.61 5.96 24.49
CA ARG A 46 -8.42 5.63 25.29
C ARG A 46 -8.28 4.12 25.55
N ASP A 47 -8.88 3.29 24.69
CA ASP A 47 -8.71 1.84 24.70
C ASP A 47 -7.43 1.48 23.91
N VAL A 48 -6.36 1.28 24.67
CA VAL A 48 -5.03 0.95 24.13
C VAL A 48 -5.05 -0.37 23.36
N SER A 49 -5.84 -1.34 23.79
CA SER A 49 -5.93 -2.64 23.13
C SER A 49 -6.66 -2.54 21.78
N LEU A 50 -7.78 -1.80 21.75
CA LEU A 50 -8.51 -1.55 20.52
C LEU A 50 -7.68 -0.73 19.52
N ALA A 51 -7.00 0.31 20.00
CA ALA A 51 -6.10 1.12 19.19
C ALA A 51 -4.94 0.30 18.63
N GLY A 52 -4.24 -0.46 19.47
CA GLY A 52 -3.13 -1.31 19.07
C GLY A 52 -3.53 -2.35 18.03
N SER A 53 -4.65 -3.04 18.24
CA SER A 53 -5.14 -4.03 17.28
C SER A 53 -5.64 -3.41 15.96
N GLY A 54 -6.14 -2.17 15.97
CA GLY A 54 -6.44 -1.42 14.75
C GLY A 54 -5.17 -1.03 13.97
N LEU A 55 -4.12 -0.60 14.68
CA LEU A 55 -2.84 -0.25 14.08
C LEU A 55 -2.15 -1.48 13.45
N GLU A 56 -2.12 -2.62 14.15
CA GLU A 56 -1.54 -3.86 13.63
C GLU A 56 -2.29 -4.35 12.39
N ALA A 57 -3.63 -4.33 12.41
CA ALA A 57 -4.45 -4.69 11.26
C ALA A 57 -4.16 -3.78 10.06
N ALA A 58 -4.14 -2.46 10.27
CA ALA A 58 -3.83 -1.49 9.22
C ALA A 58 -2.43 -1.74 8.63
N GLN A 59 -1.43 -2.03 9.49
CA GLN A 59 -0.08 -2.35 9.03
C GLN A 59 -0.04 -3.61 8.15
N VAL A 60 -0.77 -4.66 8.50
CA VAL A 60 -0.90 -5.88 7.69
C VAL A 60 -1.55 -5.57 6.34
N THR A 61 -2.63 -4.79 6.34
CA THR A 61 -3.32 -4.38 5.12
C THR A 61 -2.42 -3.53 4.22
N CYS A 62 -1.69 -2.55 4.78
CA CYS A 62 -0.70 -1.74 4.06
C CYS A 62 0.37 -2.62 3.38
N LYS A 63 0.96 -3.57 4.13
CA LYS A 63 1.96 -4.51 3.60
C LYS A 63 1.37 -5.38 2.48
N GLY A 64 0.15 -5.89 2.66
CA GLY A 64 -0.54 -6.73 1.67
C GLY A 64 -0.83 -5.99 0.37
N CYS A 65 -1.29 -4.74 0.46
CA CYS A 65 -1.54 -3.86 -0.68
C CYS A 65 -0.22 -3.52 -1.39
N HIS A 66 0.78 -3.02 -0.67
CA HIS A 66 2.06 -2.64 -1.26
C HIS A 66 2.76 -3.83 -1.94
N ARG A 67 2.72 -5.02 -1.35
CA ARG A 67 3.27 -6.24 -1.97
C ARG A 67 2.59 -6.56 -3.31
N SER A 68 1.27 -6.44 -3.38
CA SER A 68 0.48 -6.83 -4.54
C SER A 68 0.44 -5.76 -5.64
N HIS A 69 0.43 -4.49 -5.27
CA HIS A 69 0.02 -3.38 -6.14
C HIS A 69 1.06 -2.26 -6.28
N ILE A 70 2.17 -2.31 -5.54
CA ILE A 70 3.27 -1.33 -5.66
C ILE A 70 4.55 -2.06 -6.06
N SER A 71 5.31 -1.49 -7.00
CA SER A 71 6.66 -1.94 -7.32
C SER A 71 7.65 -1.21 -6.41
N ILE A 72 8.55 -1.98 -5.80
CA ILE A 72 9.80 -1.42 -5.31
C ILE A 72 10.68 -1.30 -6.54
N ILE A 73 10.54 -0.20 -7.28
CA ILE A 73 11.54 0.17 -8.28
C ILE A 73 12.77 0.59 -7.46
N GLN A 74 13.70 -0.34 -7.24
CA GLN A 74 15.09 0.08 -7.18
C GLN A 74 15.37 0.69 -8.56
N PRO A 75 15.91 1.92 -8.66
CA PRO A 75 16.41 2.35 -9.95
C PRO A 75 17.42 1.30 -10.37
N VAL A 76 17.17 0.67 -11.52
CA VAL A 76 18.21 -0.03 -12.25
C VAL A 76 19.21 1.05 -12.61
N VAL A 77 20.18 1.29 -11.72
CA VAL A 77 21.45 1.89 -12.09
C VAL A 77 22.20 0.81 -12.84
N GLY A 78 21.73 0.50 -14.05
CA GLY A 78 22.55 -0.07 -15.08
C GLY A 78 23.52 1.02 -15.53
N PHE A 79 24.47 1.37 -14.68
CA PHE A 79 25.63 2.17 -15.04
C PHE A 79 26.84 1.46 -14.45
N ILE A 80 27.60 0.85 -15.37
CA ILE A 80 29.03 0.54 -15.22
C ILE A 80 29.35 -0.80 -14.53
N ILE A 81 29.19 -1.87 -15.31
CA ILE A 81 30.32 -2.76 -15.59
C ILE A 81 31.54 -1.92 -16.04
N TYR A 82 32.48 -1.58 -15.15
CA TYR A 82 33.88 -1.25 -15.46
C TYR A 82 34.68 -1.02 -14.16
N PHE A 83 35.63 -1.93 -13.89
CA PHE A 83 36.95 -1.72 -13.27
C PHE A 83 37.14 -0.71 -12.11
N LYS A 84 37.51 -1.23 -10.94
CA LYS A 84 38.74 -0.94 -10.14
C LYS A 84 38.54 -1.55 -8.74
N ALA A 85 39.47 -2.22 -8.06
CA ALA A 85 40.81 -2.75 -8.31
C ALA A 85 40.99 -3.89 -7.29
#